data_AF-A0A6J8ABM6-F1
#
_entry.id   AF-A0A6J8ABM6-F1
#
_cell.length_a   1.000
_cell.length_b   1.000
_cell.length_c   1.000
_cell.angle_alpha   90.00
_cell.angle_beta   90.00
_cell.angle_gamma   90.00
#
_symmetry.space_group_name_H-M   'P 1'
#
loop_
_entity.id
_entity.type
_entity.pdbx_description
1 polymer ?
#
loop_
_entity_poly.entity_id
_entity_poly.type
_entity_poly.pdbx_seq_one_letter_code
_entity_poly.pdbx_strand_id
1 'polypeptide(L)'
;MAGKQIIRNVIRRNKCQPCAEQKKKIMATAWCTECQVGLCSNCHKHHDSLKLTRYHHVISMRLFQAKITAGQVTQKMEKMQIKEHQQKEKTKKNDRKPDDSTTEETPTESNPIVFSSNEIEMKGKMDSIKFKYFRTIDLLKGDKTSVIKDIKVLSNEHVVMIDGNNNRILSSEIDGIKQNEFPLPGKPYCLAIATDDTAAISCMIMEKL
;
A
#
# COMPACT_ATOMS: atom_id res chain seq x y z
N MET A 1 2.29 27.79 -13.56
CA MET A 1 1.41 27.02 -12.65
C MET A 1 0.17 26.39 -13.32
N ALA A 2 0.13 26.22 -14.65
CA ALA A 2 -1.07 25.71 -15.36
C ALA A 2 -1.27 24.17 -15.31
N GLY A 3 -0.22 23.39 -15.02
CA GLY A 3 -0.27 21.92 -15.10
C GLY A 3 -1.12 21.21 -14.04
N LYS A 4 -1.26 21.77 -12.83
CA LYS A 4 -2.02 21.12 -11.74
C LYS A 4 -3.55 21.18 -11.91
N GLN A 5 -4.06 22.13 -12.71
CA GLN A 5 -5.50 22.30 -12.90
C GLN A 5 -6.10 21.24 -13.83
N ILE A 6 -5.33 20.77 -14.82
CA ILE A 6 -5.79 19.88 -15.89
C ILE A 6 -6.09 18.49 -15.34
N ILE A 7 -5.20 17.94 -14.49
CA ILE A 7 -5.36 16.60 -13.90
C ILE A 7 -6.69 16.48 -13.12
N ARG A 8 -7.08 17.51 -12.37
CA ARG A 8 -8.32 17.47 -11.55
C ARG A 8 -9.59 17.35 -12.40
N ASN A 9 -9.62 17.95 -13.58
CA ASN A 9 -10.82 17.93 -14.42
C ASN A 9 -10.97 16.62 -15.20
N VAL A 10 -9.86 15.96 -15.55
CA VAL A 10 -9.91 14.67 -16.26
C VAL A 10 -10.35 13.54 -15.33
N ILE A 11 -9.89 13.55 -14.06
CA ILE A 11 -10.30 12.56 -13.05
C ILE A 11 -11.82 12.57 -12.81
N ARG A 12 -12.44 13.76 -12.81
CA ARG A 12 -13.87 13.88 -12.46
C ARG A 12 -14.83 13.31 -13.49
N ARG A 13 -14.38 13.04 -14.72
CA ARG A 13 -15.31 12.68 -15.81
C ARG A 13 -14.95 11.40 -16.54
N ASN A 14 -13.78 10.81 -16.33
CA ASN A 14 -13.33 9.58 -17.00
C ASN A 14 -13.58 9.63 -18.53
N LYS A 15 -13.42 10.80 -19.15
CA LYS A 15 -13.68 10.99 -20.58
C LYS A 15 -12.39 10.78 -21.36
N CYS A 16 -12.51 10.17 -22.53
CA CYS A 16 -11.44 10.15 -23.51
C CYS A 16 -11.20 11.58 -23.99
N GLN A 17 -10.00 12.13 -23.73
CA GLN A 17 -9.70 13.53 -24.01
C GLN A 17 -9.69 13.84 -25.52
N PRO A 18 -9.03 13.05 -26.39
CA PRO A 18 -9.11 13.26 -27.85
C PRO A 18 -10.54 13.20 -28.40
N CYS A 19 -11.38 12.33 -27.85
CA CYS A 19 -12.80 12.26 -28.24
C CYS A 19 -13.59 13.48 -27.76
N ALA A 20 -13.33 13.96 -26.54
CA ALA A 20 -13.99 15.13 -25.98
C ALA A 20 -13.69 16.40 -26.79
N GLU A 21 -12.47 16.55 -27.29
CA GLU A 21 -12.08 17.64 -28.20
C GLU A 21 -12.87 17.61 -29.52
N GLN A 22 -13.18 16.42 -30.02
CA GLN A 22 -14.09 16.21 -31.16
C GLN A 22 -15.57 16.27 -30.79
N LYS A 23 -15.93 16.80 -29.61
CA LYS A 23 -17.30 16.86 -29.06
C LYS A 23 -17.97 15.49 -28.90
N LYS A 24 -17.21 14.39 -28.87
CA LYS A 24 -17.72 13.02 -28.62
C LYS A 24 -17.65 12.71 -27.13
N LYS A 25 -18.72 12.14 -26.58
CA LYS A 25 -18.81 11.75 -25.15
C LYS A 25 -18.45 10.28 -24.95
N ILE A 26 -17.19 9.91 -25.20
CA ILE A 26 -16.70 8.54 -25.03
C ILE A 26 -15.92 8.43 -23.72
N MET A 27 -16.13 7.35 -22.98
CA MET A 27 -15.42 7.06 -21.73
C MET A 27 -14.00 6.57 -22.00
N ALA A 28 -13.06 7.00 -21.17
CA ALA A 28 -11.70 6.52 -21.19
C ALA A 28 -11.60 5.15 -20.48
N THR A 29 -10.95 4.20 -21.13
CA THR A 29 -10.65 2.87 -20.61
C THR A 29 -9.20 2.75 -20.15
N ALA A 30 -8.35 3.65 -20.62
CA ALA A 30 -6.91 3.66 -20.40
C ALA A 30 -6.41 5.08 -20.05
N TRP A 31 -5.26 5.16 -19.39
CA TRP A 31 -4.59 6.39 -18.97
C TRP A 31 -3.11 6.33 -19.31
N CYS A 32 -2.62 7.27 -20.12
CA CYS A 32 -1.20 7.40 -20.40
C CYS A 32 -0.53 8.26 -19.32
N THR A 33 0.52 7.74 -18.67
CA THR A 33 1.16 8.42 -17.54
C THR A 33 2.03 9.60 -17.95
N GLU A 34 2.63 9.54 -19.13
CA GLU A 34 3.54 10.52 -19.70
C GLU A 34 2.76 11.70 -20.31
N CYS A 35 1.74 11.40 -21.10
CA CYS A 35 0.86 12.42 -21.68
C CYS A 35 -0.15 12.98 -20.69
N GLN A 36 -0.42 12.27 -19.59
CA GLN A 36 -1.45 12.60 -18.61
C GLN A 36 -2.85 12.78 -19.24
N VAL A 37 -3.20 11.86 -20.15
CA VAL A 37 -4.49 11.87 -20.87
C VAL A 37 -5.25 10.56 -20.72
N GLY A 38 -6.57 10.67 -20.61
CA GLY A 38 -7.48 9.53 -20.68
C GLY A 38 -7.81 9.15 -22.12
N LEU A 39 -7.74 7.87 -22.45
CA LEU A 39 -7.93 7.33 -23.79
C LEU A 39 -9.04 6.26 -23.78
N CYS A 40 -9.91 6.26 -24.78
CA CYS A 40 -10.77 5.11 -25.09
C CYS A 40 -9.97 4.04 -25.85
N SER A 41 -10.55 2.87 -26.07
CA SER A 41 -9.91 1.75 -26.78
C SER A 41 -9.34 2.13 -28.16
N ASN A 42 -10.08 2.93 -28.94
CA ASN A 42 -9.64 3.34 -30.28
C ASN A 42 -8.51 4.38 -30.22
N CYS A 43 -8.64 5.38 -29.33
CA CYS A 43 -7.59 6.39 -29.16
C CYS A 43 -6.30 5.79 -28.59
N HIS A 44 -6.41 4.76 -27.75
CA HIS A 44 -5.26 4.01 -27.25
C HIS A 44 -4.51 3.30 -28.38
N LYS A 45 -5.21 2.56 -29.25
CA LYS A 45 -4.57 1.91 -30.42
C LYS A 45 -3.84 2.90 -31.33
N HIS A 46 -4.47 4.06 -31.57
CA HIS A 46 -3.84 5.10 -32.37
C HIS A 46 -2.62 5.70 -31.65
N HIS A 47 -2.75 5.98 -30.36
CA HIS A 47 -1.66 6.46 -29.52
C HIS A 47 -0.46 5.50 -29.54
N ASP A 48 -0.67 4.19 -29.45
CA ASP A 48 0.42 3.21 -29.48
C ASP A 48 1.08 3.08 -30.87
N SER A 49 0.32 3.36 -31.94
CA SER A 49 0.83 3.33 -33.31
C SER A 49 1.77 4.50 -33.66
N LEU A 50 1.72 5.60 -32.90
CA LEU A 50 2.54 6.78 -33.16
C LEU A 50 3.97 6.56 -32.65
N LYS A 51 4.96 6.87 -33.50
CA LYS A 51 6.39 6.68 -33.17
C LYS A 51 6.82 7.37 -31.87
N LEU A 52 6.22 8.53 -31.57
CA LEU A 52 6.55 9.33 -30.38
C LEU A 52 5.99 8.76 -29.09
N THR A 53 4.89 8.00 -29.15
CA THR A 53 4.14 7.57 -27.96
C THR A 53 4.05 6.05 -27.82
N ARG A 54 4.64 5.28 -28.75
CA ARG A 54 4.70 3.80 -28.73
C ARG A 54 5.33 3.19 -27.48
N TYR A 55 6.11 3.96 -26.73
CA TYR A 55 6.81 3.52 -25.51
C TYR A 55 6.23 4.14 -24.25
N HIS A 56 5.16 4.93 -24.37
CA HIS A 56 4.50 5.47 -23.20
C HIS A 56 3.82 4.36 -22.42
N HIS A 57 3.90 4.46 -21.11
CA HIS A 57 3.25 3.57 -20.20
C HIS A 57 1.76 3.93 -20.07
N VAL A 58 0.92 3.02 -20.53
CA VAL A 58 -0.54 3.15 -20.49
C VAL A 58 -1.11 2.15 -19.49
N ILE A 59 -1.79 2.65 -18.47
CA ILE A 59 -2.46 1.83 -17.45
C ILE A 59 -3.96 1.83 -17.65
N SER A 60 -4.64 0.80 -17.13
CA SER A 60 -6.12 0.80 -17.14
C SER A 60 -6.68 1.94 -16.28
N MET A 61 -7.83 2.48 -16.69
CA MET A 61 -8.49 3.54 -15.93
C MET A 61 -8.86 3.10 -14.50
N ARG A 62 -9.13 1.81 -14.29
CA ARG A 62 -9.40 1.24 -12.97
C ARG A 62 -8.17 1.33 -12.07
N LEU A 63 -7.00 0.94 -12.57
CA LEU A 63 -5.74 1.03 -11.83
C LEU A 63 -5.39 2.49 -11.51
N PHE A 64 -5.61 3.40 -12.45
CA PHE A 64 -5.40 4.83 -12.23
C PHE A 64 -6.29 5.39 -11.10
N GLN A 65 -7.58 5.04 -11.09
CA GLN A 65 -8.52 5.47 -10.04
C GLN A 65 -8.14 4.91 -8.66
N ALA A 66 -7.70 3.66 -8.61
CA ALA A 66 -7.20 3.05 -7.37
C ALA A 66 -6.00 3.83 -6.82
N LYS A 67 -5.03 4.18 -7.67
CA LYS A 67 -3.85 4.98 -7.27
C LYS A 67 -4.24 6.37 -6.73
N ILE A 68 -5.18 7.05 -7.38
CA ILE A 68 -5.65 8.38 -6.90
C ILE A 68 -6.34 8.25 -5.55
N THR A 69 -7.21 7.25 -5.39
CA THR A 69 -7.96 7.06 -4.15
C THR A 69 -7.01 6.76 -3.00
N ALA A 70 -6.02 5.89 -3.21
CA ALA A 70 -4.98 5.62 -2.21
C ALA A 70 -4.21 6.89 -1.81
N GLY A 71 -3.77 7.69 -2.79
CA GLY A 71 -3.05 8.95 -2.52
C GLY A 71 -3.89 10.03 -1.83
N GLN A 72 -5.21 10.04 -2.02
CA GLN A 72 -6.09 10.97 -1.29
C GLN A 72 -6.30 10.55 0.16
N VAL A 73 -6.33 9.24 0.44
CA VAL A 73 -6.45 8.70 1.80
C VAL A 73 -5.23 9.06 2.64
N THR A 74 -4.02 8.88 2.09
CA THR A 74 -2.77 9.20 2.80
C THR A 74 -2.68 10.69 3.16
N GLN A 75 -2.96 11.59 2.21
CA GLN A 75 -2.97 13.04 2.48
C GLN A 75 -4.00 13.45 3.54
N LYS A 76 -5.14 12.75 3.62
CA LYS A 76 -6.17 13.03 4.62
C LYS A 76 -5.72 12.58 6.01
N MET A 77 -5.05 11.44 6.12
CA MET A 77 -4.50 10.93 7.38
C MET A 77 -3.40 11.86 7.93
N GLU A 78 -2.46 12.30 7.09
CA GLU A 78 -1.41 13.25 7.51
C GLU A 78 -2.00 14.55 8.06
N LYS A 79 -2.98 15.14 7.35
CA LYS A 79 -3.66 16.35 7.83
C LYS A 79 -4.41 16.14 9.15
N MET A 80 -4.90 14.93 9.39
CA MET A 80 -5.58 14.58 10.64
C MET A 80 -4.57 14.49 11.79
N GLN A 81 -3.44 13.83 11.59
CA GLN A 81 -2.36 13.73 12.58
C GLN A 81 -1.78 15.11 12.94
N ILE A 82 -1.58 15.98 11.95
CA ILE A 82 -1.13 17.37 12.20
C ILE A 82 -2.14 18.14 13.06
N LYS A 83 -3.44 18.02 12.76
CA LYS A 83 -4.49 18.67 13.56
C LYS A 83 -4.55 18.15 14.98
N GLU A 84 -4.39 16.83 15.17
CA GLU A 84 -4.37 16.21 16.49
C GLU A 84 -3.17 16.68 17.31
N HIS A 85 -1.99 16.79 16.69
CA HIS A 85 -0.79 17.32 17.36
C HIS A 85 -0.98 18.78 17.77
N GLN A 86 -1.50 19.62 16.87
CA GLN A 86 -1.82 21.02 17.17
C GLN A 86 -2.88 21.17 18.29
N GLN A 87 -3.81 20.23 18.41
CA GLN A 87 -4.83 20.25 19.47
C GLN A 87 -4.23 19.85 20.82
N LYS A 88 -3.34 18.86 20.86
CA LYS A 88 -2.60 18.45 22.08
C LYS A 88 -1.68 19.55 22.61
N GLU A 89 -1.06 20.33 21.73
CA GLU A 89 -0.25 21.49 22.15
C GLU A 89 -1.10 22.62 22.76
N LYS A 90 -2.33 22.82 22.29
CA LYS A 90 -3.25 23.83 22.84
C LYS A 90 -3.77 23.45 24.22
N THR A 91 -4.07 22.18 24.49
CA THR A 91 -4.55 21.74 25.81
C THR A 91 -3.43 21.80 26.86
N LYS A 92 -2.19 21.43 26.51
CA LYS A 92 -1.04 21.51 27.44
C LYS A 92 -0.71 22.93 27.94
N LYS A 93 -1.12 23.98 27.23
CA LYS A 93 -0.89 25.37 27.68
C LYS A 93 -1.88 25.83 28.76
N ASN A 94 -3.03 25.17 28.90
CA ASN A 94 -4.06 25.58 29.87
C ASN A 94 -3.93 24.91 31.24
N ASP A 95 -3.16 23.82 31.36
CA ASP A 95 -3.10 23.01 32.58
C ASP A 95 -1.86 23.27 33.46
N ARG A 96 -1.13 24.38 33.27
CA ARG A 96 -0.09 24.79 34.25
C ARG A 96 -0.74 25.39 35.49
N LYS A 97 -1.33 24.54 36.32
CA LYS A 97 -1.41 24.75 37.78
C LYS A 97 -0.19 24.05 38.41
N PRO A 98 0.54 24.70 39.33
CA PRO A 98 1.61 24.03 40.06
C PRO A 98 0.93 23.18 41.13
N ASP A 99 1.13 21.86 41.14
CA ASP A 99 0.87 21.09 42.36
C ASP A 99 1.73 19.83 42.45
N ASP A 100 2.00 19.54 43.72
CA ASP A 100 2.97 18.66 44.35
C ASP A 100 2.51 17.18 44.39
N SER A 101 3.49 16.30 44.61
CA SER A 101 3.42 14.94 45.14
C SER A 101 3.12 13.72 44.26
N THR A 102 3.81 12.65 44.68
CA THR A 102 4.26 11.41 44.05
C THR A 102 3.30 10.23 44.24
N THR A 103 3.22 9.27 43.31
CA THR A 103 3.14 7.82 43.64
C THR A 103 3.42 6.90 42.43
N GLU A 104 4.15 5.81 42.71
CA GLU A 104 4.63 4.74 41.82
C GLU A 104 3.64 3.57 41.74
N GLU A 105 3.47 2.93 40.57
CA GLU A 105 3.04 1.52 40.46
C GLU A 105 3.67 0.80 39.23
N THR A 106 3.84 -0.51 39.40
CA THR A 106 4.66 -1.51 38.69
C THR A 106 3.93 -2.30 37.59
N PRO A 107 4.63 -3.01 36.66
CA PRO A 107 4.00 -3.73 35.54
C PRO A 107 3.97 -5.27 35.71
N THR A 108 2.93 -5.93 35.16
CA THR A 108 2.75 -7.40 35.14
C THR A 108 2.68 -7.99 33.73
N GLU A 109 3.07 -9.26 33.64
CA GLU A 109 3.43 -10.12 32.50
C GLU A 109 2.39 -10.38 31.38
N SER A 110 2.94 -10.78 30.22
CA SER A 110 2.27 -11.11 28.96
C SER A 110 2.04 -12.62 28.75
N ASN A 111 0.88 -13.00 28.21
CA ASN A 111 0.57 -14.34 27.68
C ASN A 111 0.39 -14.35 26.14
N PRO A 112 0.58 -15.51 25.47
CA PRO A 112 0.64 -15.60 24.01
C PRO A 112 -0.74 -15.70 23.31
N ILE A 113 -0.78 -15.22 22.06
CA ILE A 113 -2.00 -15.07 21.24
C ILE A 113 -2.17 -16.27 20.30
N VAL A 114 -3.37 -16.87 20.33
CA VAL A 114 -3.88 -17.83 19.35
C VAL A 114 -4.93 -17.12 18.49
N PHE A 115 -4.79 -17.11 17.16
CA PHE A 115 -5.75 -16.47 16.25
C PHE A 115 -6.80 -17.47 15.76
N SER A 116 -8.04 -17.29 16.20
CA SER A 116 -9.25 -17.74 15.50
C SER A 116 -9.95 -16.54 14.87
N SER A 117 -10.70 -16.78 13.79
CA SER A 117 -11.45 -15.75 13.05
C SER A 117 -12.49 -15.06 13.94
N ASN A 118 -12.08 -13.96 14.57
CA ASN A 118 -12.93 -13.11 15.40
C ASN A 118 -12.93 -11.69 14.84
N GLU A 119 -14.12 -11.07 14.79
CA GLU A 119 -14.24 -9.62 14.62
C GLU A 119 -13.57 -8.94 15.82
N ILE A 120 -12.51 -8.16 15.58
CA ILE A 120 -11.85 -7.40 16.64
C ILE A 120 -12.46 -6.00 16.66
N GLU A 121 -13.38 -5.76 17.60
CA GLU A 121 -13.90 -4.43 17.88
C GLU A 121 -12.99 -3.73 18.91
N MET A 122 -12.09 -2.86 18.46
CA MET A 122 -11.31 -2.02 19.37
C MET A 122 -12.12 -0.81 19.80
N LYS A 123 -12.58 -0.79 21.05
CA LYS A 123 -13.31 0.33 21.65
C LYS A 123 -12.35 1.39 22.19
N GLY A 124 -11.99 2.34 21.32
CA GLY A 124 -11.44 3.65 21.71
C GLY A 124 -12.44 4.75 21.36
N LYS A 125 -12.31 5.95 21.94
CA LYS A 125 -13.13 7.16 21.66
C LYS A 125 -12.95 7.75 20.23
N MET A 126 -12.63 6.91 19.25
CA MET A 126 -12.68 7.21 17.82
C MET A 126 -13.77 6.35 17.21
N ASP A 127 -14.50 6.88 16.23
CA ASP A 127 -15.49 6.11 15.45
C ASP A 127 -14.91 4.73 15.09
N SER A 128 -15.61 3.67 15.47
CA SER A 128 -15.09 2.30 15.37
C SER A 128 -14.67 1.96 13.94
N ILE A 129 -13.38 1.73 13.72
CA ILE A 129 -12.86 1.27 12.43
C ILE A 129 -13.12 -0.23 12.35
N LYS A 130 -14.13 -0.62 11.57
CA LYS A 130 -14.40 -2.03 11.28
C LYS A 130 -13.45 -2.52 10.19
N PHE A 131 -12.49 -3.36 10.57
CA PHE A 131 -11.65 -4.07 9.61
C PHE A 131 -12.43 -5.29 9.09
N LYS A 132 -12.70 -5.31 7.78
CA LYS A 132 -13.24 -6.49 7.11
C LYS A 132 -12.08 -7.24 6.46
N TYR A 133 -11.80 -8.45 6.94
CA TYR A 133 -10.89 -9.36 6.24
C TYR A 133 -11.51 -9.72 4.90
N PHE A 134 -10.83 -9.35 3.81
CA PHE A 134 -11.34 -9.61 2.46
C PHE A 134 -10.96 -10.99 1.94
N ARG A 135 -9.79 -11.52 2.34
CA ARG A 135 -9.25 -12.75 1.79
C ARG A 135 -8.20 -13.38 2.71
N THR A 136 -8.21 -14.71 2.77
CA THR A 136 -7.12 -15.54 3.28
C THR A 136 -6.36 -16.07 2.08
N ILE A 137 -5.04 -15.94 2.07
CA ILE A 137 -4.18 -16.51 1.03
C ILE A 137 -3.48 -17.72 1.64
N ASP A 138 -3.83 -18.90 1.15
CA ASP A 138 -3.16 -20.15 1.55
C ASP A 138 -1.83 -20.25 0.82
N LEU A 139 -0.82 -19.56 1.34
CA LEU A 139 0.47 -19.44 0.66
C LEU A 139 1.31 -20.71 0.70
N LEU A 140 0.96 -21.69 1.54
CA LEU A 140 1.86 -22.74 1.97
C LEU A 140 1.12 -24.08 2.01
N LYS A 141 0.40 -24.41 0.93
CA LYS A 141 -0.35 -25.67 0.86
C LYS A 141 0.60 -26.86 1.01
N GLY A 142 0.55 -27.51 2.17
CA GLY A 142 1.34 -28.70 2.49
C GLY A 142 2.61 -28.43 3.29
N ASP A 143 3.03 -27.17 3.45
CA ASP A 143 4.23 -26.81 4.20
C ASP A 143 3.84 -26.35 5.61
N LYS A 144 3.90 -27.28 6.56
CA LYS A 144 3.58 -27.03 7.98
C LYS A 144 4.73 -26.37 8.75
N THR A 145 5.92 -26.27 8.16
CA THR A 145 7.12 -25.77 8.83
C THR A 145 7.37 -24.29 8.56
N SER A 146 6.72 -23.73 7.55
CA SER A 146 6.87 -22.33 7.17
C SER A 146 6.37 -21.38 8.25
N VAL A 147 7.20 -20.36 8.55
CA VAL A 147 6.85 -19.28 9.49
C VAL A 147 7.17 -17.95 8.83
N ILE A 148 6.11 -17.22 8.48
CA ILE A 148 6.24 -15.91 7.85
C ILE A 148 6.66 -14.89 8.90
N LYS A 149 7.89 -14.38 8.78
CA LYS A 149 8.47 -13.41 9.72
C LYS A 149 8.17 -11.97 9.36
N ASP A 150 8.12 -11.66 8.07
CA ASP A 150 7.88 -10.32 7.56
C ASP A 150 7.14 -10.41 6.22
N ILE A 151 6.28 -9.42 5.95
CA ILE A 151 5.47 -9.28 4.74
C ILE A 151 5.54 -7.84 4.30
N LYS A 152 5.92 -7.61 3.04
CA LYS A 152 5.89 -6.29 2.42
C LYS A 152 5.15 -6.35 1.09
N VAL A 153 4.43 -5.27 0.80
CA VAL A 153 3.82 -5.04 -0.51
C VAL A 153 4.89 -4.42 -1.40
N LEU A 154 5.32 -5.14 -2.44
CA LEU A 154 6.31 -4.65 -3.39
C LEU A 154 5.65 -3.73 -4.41
N SER A 155 4.49 -4.14 -4.94
CA SER A 155 3.69 -3.36 -5.88
C SER A 155 2.19 -3.58 -5.63
N ASN A 156 1.34 -2.88 -6.38
CA ASN A 156 -0.11 -3.01 -6.28
C ASN A 156 -0.64 -4.44 -6.49
N GLU A 157 0.17 -5.33 -7.05
CA GLU A 157 -0.23 -6.70 -7.38
C GLU A 157 0.68 -7.75 -6.76
N HIS A 158 1.79 -7.35 -6.11
CA HIS A 158 2.80 -8.27 -5.61
C HIS A 158 3.13 -8.05 -4.14
N VAL A 159 3.22 -9.15 -3.41
CA VAL A 159 3.70 -9.23 -2.04
C VAL A 159 4.97 -10.06 -1.98
N VAL A 160 5.87 -9.67 -1.08
CA VAL A 160 7.12 -10.38 -0.79
C VAL A 160 7.15 -10.70 0.69
N MET A 161 7.52 -11.93 1.00
CA MET A 161 7.41 -12.49 2.33
C MET A 161 8.68 -13.24 2.68
N ILE A 162 9.07 -13.16 3.94
CA ILE A 162 10.21 -13.92 4.48
C ILE A 162 9.66 -15.16 5.17
N ASP A 163 10.03 -16.35 4.67
CA ASP A 163 9.86 -17.61 5.39
C ASP A 163 11.12 -17.89 6.20
N GLY A 164 11.01 -17.63 7.51
CA GLY A 164 12.15 -17.65 8.42
C GLY A 164 12.62 -19.04 8.84
N ASN A 165 11.80 -20.07 8.65
CA ASN A 165 12.16 -21.45 9.00
C ASN A 165 12.83 -22.16 7.83
N ASN A 166 12.35 -21.91 6.62
CA ASN A 166 12.92 -22.53 5.41
C ASN A 166 14.00 -21.67 4.74
N ASN A 167 14.37 -20.53 5.35
CA ASN A 167 15.38 -19.59 4.85
C ASN A 167 15.15 -19.24 3.37
N ARG A 168 13.93 -18.79 3.03
CA ARG A 168 13.57 -18.43 1.65
C ARG A 168 12.70 -17.18 1.62
N ILE A 169 12.66 -16.58 0.43
CA ILE A 169 11.73 -15.52 0.09
C ILE A 169 10.59 -16.14 -0.71
N LEU A 170 9.37 -15.73 -0.39
CA LEU A 170 8.20 -16.02 -1.18
C LEU A 170 7.76 -14.71 -1.84
N SER A 171 7.66 -14.70 -3.17
CA SER A 171 7.01 -13.62 -3.91
C SER A 171 5.71 -14.16 -4.45
N SER A 172 4.60 -13.47 -4.19
CA SER A 172 3.28 -13.88 -4.66
C SER A 172 2.49 -12.71 -5.21
N GLU A 173 1.66 -13.01 -6.20
CA GLU A 173 0.60 -12.08 -6.59
C GLU A 173 -0.44 -11.98 -5.45
N ILE A 174 -1.06 -10.83 -5.26
CA ILE A 174 -2.05 -10.61 -4.19
C ILE A 174 -3.27 -11.53 -4.32
N ASP A 175 -3.48 -12.08 -5.52
CA ASP A 175 -4.53 -13.06 -5.74
C ASP A 175 -4.17 -14.47 -5.22
N GLY A 176 -2.91 -14.71 -4.86
CA GLY A 176 -2.38 -15.98 -4.38
C GLY A 176 -2.14 -17.02 -5.47
N ILE A 177 -2.26 -16.67 -6.75
CA ILE A 177 -2.21 -17.65 -7.85
C ILE A 177 -0.76 -18.03 -8.17
N LYS A 178 0.13 -17.05 -8.17
CA LYS A 178 1.53 -17.27 -8.53
C LYS A 178 2.42 -17.12 -7.31
N GLN A 179 3.33 -18.08 -7.16
CA GLN A 179 4.34 -18.05 -6.12
C GLN A 179 5.69 -18.36 -6.75
N ASN A 180 6.63 -17.46 -6.54
CA ASN A 180 8.04 -17.70 -6.79
C ASN A 180 8.75 -17.84 -5.45
N GLU A 181 9.65 -18.82 -5.37
CA GLU A 181 10.44 -19.07 -4.19
C GLU A 181 11.92 -18.82 -4.49
N PHE A 182 12.59 -18.12 -3.58
CA PHE A 182 14.01 -17.84 -3.71
C PHE A 182 14.74 -18.29 -2.44
N PRO A 183 15.58 -19.34 -2.51
CA PRO A 183 16.35 -19.78 -1.35
C PRO A 183 17.36 -18.70 -0.96
N LEU A 184 17.57 -18.53 0.35
CA LEU A 184 18.54 -17.60 0.91
C LEU A 184 19.76 -18.35 1.45
N PRO A 185 20.96 -17.74 1.40
CA PRO A 185 22.19 -18.37 1.88
C PRO A 185 22.28 -18.48 3.41
N GLY A 186 21.33 -17.88 4.14
CA GLY A 186 21.36 -17.82 5.60
C GLY A 186 20.01 -17.42 6.19
N LYS A 187 20.00 -17.18 7.50
CA LYS A 187 18.77 -16.88 8.23
C LYS A 187 18.34 -15.44 7.94
N PRO A 188 17.17 -15.20 7.33
CA PRO A 188 16.71 -13.86 7.06
C PRO A 188 16.33 -13.12 8.34
N TYR A 189 16.68 -11.83 8.40
CA TYR A 189 16.41 -10.95 9.53
C TYR A 189 15.32 -9.92 9.23
N CYS A 190 15.44 -9.19 8.12
CA CYS A 190 14.50 -8.14 7.75
C CYS A 190 14.34 -8.01 6.23
N LEU A 191 13.18 -7.51 5.82
CA LEU A 191 12.82 -7.15 4.44
C LEU A 191 12.55 -5.63 4.37
N ALA A 192 13.18 -4.96 3.41
CA ALA A 192 12.93 -3.55 3.11
C ALA A 192 12.60 -3.39 1.62
N ILE A 193 11.61 -2.54 1.31
CA ILE A 193 11.31 -2.15 -0.07
C ILE A 193 12.18 -0.94 -0.41
N ALA A 194 13.00 -1.06 -1.45
CA ALA A 194 13.85 0.02 -1.94
C ALA A 194 13.13 0.87 -3.00
N THR A 195 12.42 0.22 -3.92
CA THR A 195 11.63 0.82 -5.01
C THR A 195 10.39 -0.04 -5.29
N ASP A 196 9.53 0.39 -6.22
CA ASP A 196 8.30 -0.32 -6.61
C ASP A 196 8.54 -1.75 -7.16
N ASP A 197 9.79 -2.10 -7.49
CA ASP A 197 10.21 -3.37 -8.07
C ASP A 197 11.41 -4.03 -7.38
N THR A 198 12.02 -3.36 -6.41
CA THR A 198 13.23 -3.85 -5.74
C THR A 198 13.03 -3.95 -4.24
N ALA A 199 13.35 -5.11 -3.68
CA ALA A 199 13.43 -5.34 -2.25
C ALA A 199 14.86 -5.71 -1.82
N ALA A 200 15.27 -5.22 -0.67
CA ALA A 200 16.54 -5.56 -0.03
C ALA A 200 16.26 -6.46 1.18
N ILE A 201 17.12 -7.47 1.38
CA ILE A 201 16.97 -8.45 2.45
C ILE A 201 18.31 -8.60 3.15
N SER A 202 18.28 -8.55 4.48
CA SER A 202 19.44 -8.85 5.30
C SER A 202 19.39 -10.31 5.75
N CYS A 203 20.47 -11.05 5.49
CA CYS A 203 20.64 -12.45 5.89
C CYS A 203 21.85 -12.60 6.81
N MET A 204 21.71 -13.41 7.85
CA MET A 204 22.81 -13.83 8.71
C MET A 204 23.35 -15.17 8.22
N ILE A 205 24.61 -15.19 7.78
CA ILE A 205 25.31 -16.40 7.36
C ILE A 205 26.14 -16.87 8.56
N MET A 206 25.86 -18.09 9.05
CA MET A 206 26.70 -18.72 10.07
C MET A 206 27.70 -19.64 9.38
N GLU A 207 28.93 -19.17 9.22
CA GLU A 207 30.04 -20.04 8.82
C GLU A 207 30.35 -20.97 10.00
N LYS A 208 30.33 -22.28 9.76
CA LYS A 208 30.82 -23.25 10.75
C LYS A 208 32.34 -23.10 10.79
N LEU A 209 32.84 -22.57 11.91
CA LEU A 209 34.25 -22.61 12.27
C LEU A 209 34.71 -24.04 12.53
#